data_AF-A0A7J6KLW6-F1
#
_entry.id   AF-A0A7J6KLW6-F1
#
_cell.length_a   1.000
_cell.length_b   1.000
_cell.length_c   1.000
_cell.angle_alpha   90.00
_cell.angle_beta   90.00
_cell.angle_gamma   90.00
#
_symmetry.space_group_name_H-M   'P 1'
#
loop_
_entity.id
_entity.type
_entity.pdbx_description
1 polymer ?
#
loop_
_entity_poly.entity_id
_entity_poly.type
_entity_poly.pdbx_seq_one_letter_code
_entity_poly.pdbx_strand_id
1 'polypeptide(L)'
;MGGLKIDTTGHVLDKEGKPIRGLYAAGELMGGVHGNNRLGGNSLLDCVVFGRLTGKDAAKTFMPAHAHIPLKDLAEGHTEARQRAIVVGGGLAGFSAANTILEQGGEVILLDKSAFCGGNSSKATSGINGSCTKTQKKLGVKDSNELFESDCMKGGSKSPELIKTMVENSGNSVDWLVDNFGLDLSLLARLGGHSAERTHRGKERFPGMTITYAQIQKAETISKALPERCQIVNKARVTDLIMDDEGAVIGVHYEKAGKGYSLFGPVILATGGFGADFSKDGLLAKYRPDLLKLSTTNGEHCTGDGIKMGVAAGADTVDLEWVQVHPTGLVNPKDPDCKVKFLAAEALRGVGGLLLDADGK
;
A
#
# COMPACT_ATOMS: atom_id res chain seq x y z
N MET A 1 -3.33 -6.47 -9.35
CA MET A 1 -2.57 -7.66 -8.97
C MET A 1 -3.30 -8.30 -7.83
N GLY A 2 -3.60 -9.59 -7.92
CA GLY A 2 -4.04 -10.34 -6.76
C GLY A 2 -2.91 -10.56 -5.77
N GLY A 3 -3.21 -11.33 -4.73
CA GLY A 3 -2.31 -11.49 -3.61
C GLY A 3 -2.94 -12.29 -2.47
N LEU A 4 -2.52 -12.02 -1.25
CA LEU A 4 -3.06 -12.66 -0.04
C LEU A 4 -4.54 -12.32 0.12
N LYS A 5 -5.35 -13.32 0.47
CA LYS A 5 -6.74 -13.11 0.81
C LYS A 5 -6.84 -12.53 2.22
N ILE A 6 -7.66 -11.50 2.38
CA ILE A 6 -7.83 -10.79 3.64
C ILE A 6 -9.30 -10.58 3.99
N ASP A 7 -9.59 -10.33 5.27
CA ASP A 7 -10.86 -9.76 5.70
C ASP A 7 -10.89 -8.21 5.61
N THR A 8 -11.99 -7.60 6.04
CA THR A 8 -12.21 -6.14 6.00
C THR A 8 -11.36 -5.34 6.98
N THR A 9 -10.65 -6.01 7.89
CA THR A 9 -9.67 -5.40 8.81
C THR A 9 -8.22 -5.69 8.40
N GLY A 10 -8.03 -6.53 7.38
CA GLY A 10 -6.76 -6.90 6.80
C GLY A 10 -6.07 -8.07 7.50
N HIS A 11 -6.77 -8.90 8.28
CA HIS A 11 -6.25 -10.19 8.70
C HIS A 11 -6.04 -11.07 7.46
N VAL A 12 -4.91 -11.76 7.40
CA VAL A 12 -4.66 -12.76 6.35
C VAL A 12 -5.48 -14.00 6.65
N LEU A 13 -6.20 -14.49 5.64
CA LEU A 13 -7.08 -15.66 5.76
C LEU A 13 -6.38 -16.91 5.24
N ASP A 14 -6.59 -18.03 5.92
CA ASP A 14 -6.22 -19.38 5.45
C ASP A 14 -7.20 -19.89 4.38
N LYS A 15 -6.98 -21.13 3.91
CA LYS A 15 -7.78 -21.77 2.86
C LYS A 15 -9.21 -22.09 3.31
N GLU A 16 -9.43 -22.20 4.61
CA GLU A 16 -10.71 -22.40 5.26
C GLU A 16 -11.44 -21.06 5.51
N GLY A 17 -10.80 -19.93 5.19
CA GLY A 17 -11.34 -18.59 5.38
C GLY A 17 -11.23 -18.06 6.81
N LYS A 18 -10.41 -18.69 7.66
CA LYS A 18 -10.16 -18.25 9.03
C LYS A 18 -8.95 -17.33 9.10
N PRO A 19 -8.97 -16.29 9.96
CA PRO A 19 -7.80 -15.46 10.21
C PRO A 19 -6.60 -16.26 10.75
N ILE A 20 -5.44 -16.11 10.13
CA ILE A 20 -4.17 -16.55 10.71
C ILE A 20 -3.78 -15.53 11.78
N ARG A 21 -3.90 -15.93 13.05
CA ARG A 21 -3.65 -15.05 14.20
C ARG A 21 -2.26 -14.44 14.11
N GLY A 22 -2.17 -13.12 14.31
CA GLY A 22 -0.91 -12.37 14.30
C GLY A 22 -0.38 -12.01 12.91
N LEU A 23 -1.08 -12.37 11.83
CA LEU A 23 -0.70 -12.05 10.46
C LEU A 23 -1.72 -11.12 9.79
N TYR A 24 -1.25 -9.95 9.36
CA TYR A 24 -2.01 -8.95 8.62
C TYR A 24 -1.35 -8.64 7.27
N ALA A 25 -2.13 -8.11 6.33
CA ALA A 25 -1.62 -7.61 5.05
C ALA A 25 -2.29 -6.29 4.63
N ALA A 26 -1.50 -5.37 4.06
CA ALA A 26 -1.98 -4.06 3.59
C ALA A 26 -1.30 -3.58 2.30
N GLY A 27 -2.07 -2.99 1.38
CA GLY A 27 -1.57 -2.43 0.12
C GLY A 27 -1.48 -3.45 -1.01
N GLU A 28 -0.58 -3.27 -1.98
CA GLU A 28 -0.65 -4.05 -3.24
C GLU A 28 -0.48 -5.58 -3.14
N LEU A 29 -0.02 -6.10 -2.00
CA LEU A 29 0.10 -7.54 -1.77
C LEU A 29 -1.23 -8.23 -1.41
N MET A 30 -2.30 -7.50 -1.09
CA MET A 30 -3.63 -8.09 -0.88
C MET A 30 -4.35 -8.30 -2.22
N GLY A 31 -5.15 -9.36 -2.29
CA GLY A 31 -6.04 -9.63 -3.41
C GLY A 31 -7.45 -9.05 -3.24
N GLY A 32 -8.31 -9.23 -4.24
CA GLY A 32 -9.75 -8.96 -4.15
C GLY A 32 -10.19 -7.51 -4.44
N VAL A 33 -9.38 -6.51 -4.05
CA VAL A 33 -9.71 -5.08 -4.27
C VAL A 33 -9.48 -4.66 -5.72
N HIS A 34 -8.54 -5.30 -6.41
CA HIS A 34 -8.18 -4.97 -7.78
C HIS A 34 -9.07 -5.72 -8.79
N GLY A 35 -9.71 -4.98 -9.71
CA GLY A 35 -10.41 -5.52 -10.87
C GLY A 35 -9.62 -5.40 -12.17
N ASN A 36 -10.31 -5.52 -13.31
CA ASN A 36 -9.77 -5.22 -14.64
C ASN A 36 -9.14 -3.81 -14.70
N ASN A 37 -9.81 -2.84 -14.06
CA ASN A 37 -9.29 -1.51 -13.84
C ASN A 37 -9.04 -1.23 -12.35
N ARG A 38 -7.95 -0.50 -12.06
CA ARG A 38 -7.53 -0.15 -10.70
C ARG A 38 -8.07 1.21 -10.30
N LEU A 39 -9.37 1.24 -10.01
CA LEU A 39 -10.09 2.45 -9.60
C LEU A 39 -9.77 2.92 -8.15
N GLY A 40 -8.84 2.26 -7.45
CA GLY A 40 -8.22 2.75 -6.21
C GLY A 40 -7.11 3.79 -6.40
N GLY A 41 -6.88 4.29 -7.62
CA GLY A 41 -5.89 5.35 -7.87
C GLY A 41 -4.44 4.84 -7.86
N ASN A 42 -4.14 3.83 -8.69
CA ASN A 42 -2.82 3.19 -8.78
C ASN A 42 -2.31 2.70 -7.41
N SER A 43 -3.22 2.11 -6.65
CA SER A 43 -3.00 1.49 -5.35
C SER A 43 -2.69 2.42 -4.16
N LEU A 44 -2.75 3.75 -4.33
CA LEU A 44 -2.52 4.67 -3.21
C LEU A 44 -3.63 4.61 -2.15
N LEU A 45 -4.90 4.52 -2.58
CA LEU A 45 -6.03 4.54 -1.66
C LEU A 45 -6.05 3.31 -0.77
N ASP A 46 -5.95 2.11 -1.34
CA ASP A 46 -5.91 0.86 -0.60
C ASP A 46 -4.66 0.75 0.29
N CYS A 47 -3.51 1.27 -0.13
CA CYS A 47 -2.34 1.36 0.75
C CYS A 47 -2.66 2.13 2.03
N VAL A 48 -3.30 3.29 1.92
CA VAL A 48 -3.62 4.12 3.09
C VAL A 48 -4.77 3.53 3.89
N VAL A 49 -5.87 3.14 3.24
CA VAL A 49 -7.04 2.58 3.95
C VAL A 49 -6.69 1.31 4.69
N PHE A 50 -6.17 0.29 4.00
CA PHE A 50 -5.86 -0.98 4.65
C PHE A 50 -4.63 -0.88 5.55
N GLY A 51 -3.68 0.01 5.27
CA GLY A 51 -2.61 0.31 6.21
C GLY A 51 -3.16 0.84 7.53
N ARG A 52 -4.08 1.81 7.49
CA ARG A 52 -4.72 2.35 8.69
C ARG A 52 -5.61 1.32 9.41
N LEU A 53 -6.42 0.56 8.67
CA LEU A 53 -7.31 -0.44 9.25
C LEU A 53 -6.53 -1.55 9.96
N THR A 54 -5.51 -2.12 9.30
CA THR A 54 -4.64 -3.15 9.89
C THR A 54 -3.86 -2.62 11.07
N GLY A 55 -3.28 -1.43 10.96
CA GLY A 55 -2.54 -0.81 12.07
C GLY A 55 -3.42 -0.57 13.30
N LYS A 56 -4.67 -0.13 13.09
CA LYS A 56 -5.63 0.08 14.18
C LYS A 56 -6.06 -1.24 14.82
N ASP A 57 -6.35 -2.26 14.02
CA ASP A 57 -6.76 -3.56 14.56
C ASP A 57 -5.61 -4.25 15.30
N ALA A 58 -4.41 -4.29 14.71
CA ALA A 58 -3.23 -4.85 15.35
C ALA A 58 -2.92 -4.18 16.70
N ALA A 59 -3.00 -2.84 16.76
CA ALA A 59 -2.84 -2.12 18.01
C ALA A 59 -3.94 -2.46 19.02
N LYS A 60 -5.22 -2.51 18.60
CA LYS A 60 -6.33 -2.88 19.49
C LYS A 60 -6.18 -4.31 20.04
N THR A 61 -5.78 -5.25 19.20
CA THR A 61 -5.73 -6.68 19.51
C THR A 61 -4.52 -7.05 20.35
N PHE A 62 -3.35 -6.48 20.04
CA PHE A 62 -2.08 -6.86 20.68
C PHE A 62 -1.53 -5.80 21.63
N MET A 63 -2.14 -4.61 21.73
CA MET A 63 -1.63 -3.52 22.56
C MET A 63 -2.77 -2.92 23.41
N PRO A 64 -3.46 -3.73 24.24
CA PRO A 64 -4.70 -3.29 24.87
C PRO A 64 -4.50 -2.10 25.83
N ALA A 65 -5.33 -1.08 25.57
CA ALA A 65 -5.74 0.04 26.44
C ALA A 65 -4.92 1.35 26.43
N HIS A 66 -4.83 2.05 25.29
CA HIS A 66 -4.27 3.42 25.27
C HIS A 66 -5.11 4.44 24.51
N ALA A 67 -5.10 5.68 25.02
CA ALA A 67 -5.75 6.81 24.36
C ALA A 67 -5.07 7.08 23.02
N HIS A 68 -5.86 7.54 22.04
CA HIS A 68 -5.34 8.06 20.78
C HIS A 68 -4.28 9.14 21.07
N ILE A 69 -3.11 9.01 20.45
CA ILE A 69 -1.98 9.93 20.63
C ILE A 69 -1.73 10.64 19.30
N PRO A 70 -1.86 11.98 19.23
CA PRO A 70 -1.48 12.74 18.05
C PRO A 70 -0.01 12.50 17.67
N LEU A 71 0.28 12.24 16.39
CA LEU A 71 1.66 11.98 15.91
C LEU A 71 2.63 13.13 16.21
N LYS A 72 2.12 14.36 16.28
CA LYS A 72 2.90 15.55 16.66
C LYS A 72 3.42 15.44 18.10
N ASP A 73 2.63 14.90 19.02
CA ASP A 73 2.99 14.80 20.45
C ASP A 73 4.08 13.71 20.65
N LEU A 74 4.01 12.62 19.88
CA LEU A 74 5.07 11.60 19.87
C LEU A 74 6.39 12.13 19.31
N ALA A 75 6.33 12.99 18.29
CA ALA A 75 7.52 13.62 17.74
C ALA A 75 8.21 14.56 18.75
N GLU A 76 7.50 14.97 19.81
CA GLU A 76 8.00 15.84 20.89
C GLU A 76 8.49 15.05 22.11
N GLY A 77 8.33 13.72 22.15
CA GLY A 77 8.99 12.86 23.14
C GLY A 77 8.17 12.48 24.38
N HIS A 78 6.84 12.56 24.32
CA HIS A 78 5.98 12.32 25.48
C HIS A 78 5.29 10.95 25.36
N THR A 79 5.74 9.90 26.08
CA THR A 79 4.95 8.70 26.55
C THR A 79 5.81 7.50 26.96
N GLU A 80 5.22 6.48 27.61
CA GLU A 80 5.87 5.22 28.04
C GLU A 80 5.85 4.11 26.96
N ALA A 81 6.80 3.15 27.06
CA ALA A 81 7.07 2.04 26.12
C ALA A 81 6.11 0.83 26.23
N ARG A 82 5.84 0.08 25.12
CA ARG A 82 4.76 -0.95 24.99
C ARG A 82 5.03 -2.09 23.99
N GLN A 83 4.09 -3.03 23.85
CA GLN A 83 4.20 -4.14 22.89
C GLN A 83 4.37 -3.66 21.44
N ARG A 84 5.19 -4.39 20.69
CA ARG A 84 5.71 -4.00 19.37
C ARG A 84 5.06 -4.77 18.24
N ALA A 85 4.63 -4.05 17.21
CA ALA A 85 4.28 -4.63 15.92
C ALA A 85 5.45 -4.58 14.95
N ILE A 86 5.53 -5.57 14.08
CA ILE A 86 6.52 -5.68 13.00
C ILE A 86 5.83 -5.33 11.70
N VAL A 87 6.28 -4.27 11.03
CA VAL A 87 5.80 -3.89 9.69
C VAL A 87 6.86 -4.26 8.67
N VAL A 88 6.48 -5.03 7.64
CA VAL A 88 7.40 -5.52 6.61
C VAL A 88 7.11 -4.82 5.28
N GLY A 89 7.96 -3.88 4.89
CA GLY A 89 7.85 -3.07 3.67
C GLY A 89 7.63 -1.60 3.98
N GLY A 90 8.60 -0.76 3.61
CA GLY A 90 8.61 0.70 3.78
C GLY A 90 7.98 1.46 2.62
N GLY A 91 6.90 0.92 2.03
CA GLY A 91 6.04 1.65 1.10
C GLY A 91 4.94 2.44 1.81
N LEU A 92 4.01 3.03 1.06
CA LEU A 92 2.92 3.82 1.64
C LEU A 92 2.03 3.01 2.60
N ALA A 93 1.74 1.74 2.28
CA ALA A 93 0.93 0.89 3.14
C ALA A 93 1.60 0.63 4.49
N GLY A 94 2.91 0.31 4.48
CA GLY A 94 3.66 0.06 5.69
C GLY A 94 3.78 1.30 6.57
N PHE A 95 4.07 2.46 5.98
CA PHE A 95 4.09 3.70 6.76
C PHE A 95 2.69 4.15 7.23
N SER A 96 1.62 3.84 6.49
CA SER A 96 0.26 4.13 6.95
C SER A 96 -0.08 3.26 8.17
N ALA A 97 0.28 1.97 8.14
CA ALA A 97 0.14 1.07 9.29
C ALA A 97 1.01 1.50 10.47
N ALA A 98 2.29 1.78 10.24
CA ALA A 98 3.22 2.20 11.30
C ALA A 98 2.76 3.48 11.99
N ASN A 99 2.40 4.52 11.23
CA ASN A 99 1.90 5.76 11.80
C ASN A 99 0.56 5.54 12.54
N THR A 100 -0.35 4.71 12.03
CA THR A 100 -1.59 4.41 12.76
C THR A 100 -1.34 3.65 14.06
N ILE A 101 -0.42 2.69 14.09
CA ILE A 101 -0.03 1.99 15.34
C ILE A 101 0.51 3.00 16.36
N LEU A 102 1.38 3.91 15.91
CA LEU A 102 1.89 4.99 16.75
C LEU A 102 0.74 5.88 17.27
N GLU A 103 -0.23 6.24 16.42
CA GLU A 103 -1.44 7.00 16.83
C GLU A 103 -2.33 6.25 17.83
N GLN A 104 -2.29 4.92 17.85
CA GLN A 104 -2.96 4.11 18.87
C GLN A 104 -2.11 3.89 20.12
N GLY A 105 -0.93 4.51 20.20
CA GLY A 105 -0.03 4.44 21.35
C GLY A 105 0.85 3.18 21.41
N GLY A 106 0.99 2.46 20.29
CA GLY A 106 1.83 1.28 20.16
C GLY A 106 3.30 1.56 19.82
N GLU A 107 4.09 0.50 19.73
CA GLU A 107 5.45 0.51 19.19
C GLU A 107 5.51 -0.16 17.81
N VAL A 108 6.43 0.31 16.96
CA VAL A 108 6.64 -0.25 15.63
C VAL A 108 8.11 -0.42 15.31
N ILE A 109 8.45 -1.59 14.77
CA ILE A 109 9.67 -1.78 13.98
C ILE A 109 9.27 -2.04 12.53
N LEU A 110 9.73 -1.16 11.65
CA LEU A 110 9.54 -1.28 10.21
C LEU A 110 10.82 -1.82 9.58
N LEU A 111 10.69 -2.90 8.80
CA LEU A 111 11.79 -3.53 8.06
C LEU A 111 11.59 -3.31 6.57
N ASP A 112 12.62 -2.82 5.87
CA ASP A 112 12.62 -2.72 4.41
C ASP A 112 13.89 -3.35 3.83
N LYS A 113 13.74 -4.19 2.79
CA LYS A 113 14.86 -4.84 2.12
C LYS A 113 15.74 -3.87 1.31
N SER A 114 15.18 -2.74 0.91
CA SER A 114 15.82 -1.71 0.10
C SER A 114 16.70 -0.80 0.94
N ALA A 115 17.63 -0.11 0.29
CA ALA A 115 18.47 0.89 0.97
C ALA A 115 17.67 2.13 1.42
N PHE A 116 16.56 2.43 0.73
CA PHE A 116 15.68 3.56 0.99
C PHE A 116 14.23 3.11 0.91
N CYS A 117 13.43 3.58 1.86
CA CYS A 117 11.99 3.41 1.87
C CYS A 117 11.31 4.21 0.72
N GLY A 118 10.08 3.82 0.39
CA GLY A 118 9.19 4.51 -0.54
C GLY A 118 8.50 3.58 -1.54
N GLY A 119 9.18 2.49 -1.92
CA GLY A 119 8.67 1.48 -2.85
C GLY A 119 8.19 2.06 -4.19
N ASN A 120 7.16 1.47 -4.79
CA ASN A 120 6.47 2.05 -5.94
C ASN A 120 5.57 3.23 -5.58
N SER A 121 5.12 3.33 -4.32
CA SER A 121 4.20 4.38 -3.89
C SER A 121 4.80 5.77 -4.11
N SER A 122 6.11 5.93 -3.90
CA SER A 122 6.83 7.19 -4.17
C SER A 122 6.89 7.57 -5.65
N LYS A 123 6.59 6.65 -6.57
CA LYS A 123 6.57 6.88 -8.02
C LYS A 123 5.18 7.19 -8.56
N ALA A 124 4.13 7.09 -7.75
CA ALA A 124 2.76 7.30 -8.22
C ALA A 124 2.50 8.77 -8.55
N THR A 125 1.98 9.03 -9.75
CA THR A 125 1.95 10.37 -10.36
C THR A 125 0.56 11.00 -10.47
N SER A 126 -0.52 10.20 -10.48
CA SER A 126 -1.84 10.74 -10.84
C SER A 126 -2.59 11.36 -9.66
N GLY A 127 -2.50 10.74 -8.48
CA GLY A 127 -3.21 11.18 -7.27
C GLY A 127 -3.80 10.02 -6.49
N ILE A 128 -4.39 10.32 -5.33
CA ILE A 128 -5.09 9.35 -4.47
C ILE A 128 -6.59 9.54 -4.60
N ASN A 129 -7.35 8.45 -4.72
CA ASN A 129 -8.80 8.54 -4.83
C ASN A 129 -9.47 8.72 -3.46
N GLY A 130 -10.57 9.46 -3.39
CA GLY A 130 -11.40 9.55 -2.19
C GLY A 130 -12.76 10.17 -2.48
N SER A 131 -13.84 9.56 -1.97
CA SER A 131 -15.19 10.11 -2.03
C SER A 131 -15.55 10.81 -0.72
N CYS A 132 -16.50 11.75 -0.79
CA CYS A 132 -17.04 12.48 0.35
C CYS A 132 -16.00 13.28 1.19
N THR A 133 -14.86 13.62 0.59
CA THR A 133 -13.76 14.35 1.28
C THR A 133 -14.12 15.79 1.63
N LYS A 134 -13.41 16.39 2.59
CA LYS A 134 -13.52 17.84 2.88
C LYS A 134 -13.24 18.68 1.63
N THR A 135 -12.27 18.29 0.81
CA THR A 135 -11.92 18.97 -0.44
C THR A 135 -13.04 18.92 -1.47
N GLN A 136 -13.65 17.74 -1.72
CA GLN A 136 -14.79 17.62 -2.65
C GLN A 136 -15.96 18.49 -2.21
N LYS A 137 -16.29 18.49 -0.91
CA LYS A 137 -17.35 19.33 -0.34
C LYS A 137 -17.07 20.83 -0.55
N LYS A 138 -15.83 21.27 -0.31
CA LYS A 138 -15.41 22.67 -0.51
C LYS A 138 -15.54 23.10 -1.98
N LEU A 139 -15.29 22.20 -2.91
CA LEU A 139 -15.36 22.45 -4.35
C LEU A 139 -16.75 22.20 -4.96
N GLY A 140 -17.74 21.80 -4.15
CA GLY A 140 -19.10 21.54 -4.63
C GLY A 140 -19.22 20.30 -5.51
N VAL A 141 -18.28 19.36 -5.41
CA VAL A 141 -18.28 18.12 -6.20
C VAL A 141 -19.38 17.17 -5.69
N LYS A 142 -20.24 16.72 -6.61
CA LYS A 142 -21.29 15.73 -6.33
C LYS A 142 -20.73 14.33 -6.53
N ASP A 143 -20.25 13.71 -5.45
CA ASP A 143 -19.78 12.33 -5.40
C ASP A 143 -20.39 11.62 -4.17
N SER A 144 -20.40 10.29 -4.19
CA SER A 144 -20.88 9.49 -3.05
C SER A 144 -20.13 8.17 -2.96
N ASN A 145 -20.22 7.51 -1.80
CA ASN A 145 -19.63 6.20 -1.62
C ASN A 145 -20.30 5.17 -2.54
N GLU A 146 -21.62 5.22 -2.68
CA GLU A 146 -22.38 4.32 -3.56
C GLU A 146 -21.96 4.48 -5.03
N LEU A 147 -21.72 5.73 -5.47
CA LEU A 147 -21.25 6.00 -6.81
C LEU A 147 -19.83 5.44 -7.03
N PHE A 148 -18.94 5.64 -6.05
CA PHE A 148 -17.57 5.15 -6.14
C PHE A 148 -17.50 3.62 -6.06
N GLU A 149 -18.30 2.98 -5.20
CA GLU A 149 -18.46 1.52 -5.17
C GLU A 149 -18.95 0.98 -6.51
N SER A 150 -19.99 1.60 -7.10
CA SER A 150 -20.52 1.22 -8.41
C SER A 150 -19.45 1.32 -9.50
N ASP A 151 -18.65 2.39 -9.52
CA ASP A 151 -17.53 2.53 -10.44
C ASP A 151 -16.51 1.40 -10.25
N CYS A 152 -16.09 1.12 -9.01
CA CYS A 152 -15.17 0.02 -8.69
C CYS A 152 -15.67 -1.35 -9.16
N MET A 153 -16.96 -1.65 -8.96
CA MET A 153 -17.57 -2.89 -9.41
C MET A 153 -17.64 -2.98 -10.93
N LYS A 154 -17.99 -1.89 -11.63
CA LYS A 154 -17.92 -1.81 -13.11
C LYS A 154 -16.48 -1.96 -13.62
N GLY A 155 -15.51 -1.51 -12.84
CA GLY A 155 -14.07 -1.72 -13.07
C GLY A 155 -13.62 -3.18 -12.95
N GLY A 156 -14.51 -4.10 -12.55
CA GLY A 156 -14.26 -5.54 -12.50
C GLY A 156 -13.69 -6.03 -11.17
N SER A 157 -13.84 -5.27 -10.07
CA SER A 157 -13.49 -5.78 -8.75
C SER A 157 -14.39 -6.97 -8.36
N LYS A 158 -13.82 -7.96 -7.68
CA LYS A 158 -14.52 -9.20 -7.32
C LYS A 158 -14.87 -9.31 -5.83
N SER A 159 -14.47 -8.34 -5.01
CA SER A 159 -14.71 -8.36 -3.56
C SER A 159 -15.57 -7.18 -3.12
N PRO A 160 -16.92 -7.28 -3.19
CA PRO A 160 -17.83 -6.20 -2.80
C PRO A 160 -17.58 -5.70 -1.38
N GLU A 161 -17.30 -6.59 -0.42
CA GLU A 161 -17.07 -6.22 0.99
C GLU A 161 -15.79 -5.41 1.18
N LEU A 162 -14.70 -5.79 0.48
CA LEU A 162 -13.45 -5.05 0.53
C LEU A 162 -13.56 -3.70 -0.21
N ILE A 163 -14.31 -3.65 -1.32
CA ILE A 163 -14.58 -2.39 -2.03
C ILE A 163 -15.38 -1.43 -1.18
N LYS A 164 -16.49 -1.91 -0.58
CA LYS A 164 -17.29 -1.12 0.34
C LYS A 164 -16.44 -0.58 1.48
N THR A 165 -15.66 -1.45 2.12
CA THR A 165 -14.74 -1.06 3.20
C THR A 165 -13.74 0.01 2.73
N MET A 166 -13.13 -0.18 1.56
CA MET A 166 -12.18 0.78 1.00
C MET A 166 -12.84 2.13 0.74
N VAL A 167 -14.01 2.15 0.11
CA VAL A 167 -14.72 3.37 -0.28
C VAL A 167 -15.26 4.12 0.93
N GLU A 168 -15.89 3.42 1.89
CA GLU A 168 -16.39 4.02 3.14
C GLU A 168 -15.29 4.71 3.95
N ASN A 169 -14.06 4.18 3.90
CA ASN A 169 -12.91 4.75 4.59
C ASN A 169 -12.06 5.71 3.72
N SER A 170 -12.42 5.91 2.45
CA SER A 170 -11.58 6.65 1.50
C SER A 170 -11.50 8.14 1.84
N GLY A 171 -12.65 8.78 2.09
CA GLY A 171 -12.71 10.20 2.42
C GLY A 171 -11.91 10.54 3.68
N ASN A 172 -12.16 9.78 4.75
CA ASN A 172 -11.45 9.92 6.02
C ASN A 172 -9.94 9.64 5.92
N SER A 173 -9.51 8.86 4.92
CA SER A 173 -8.09 8.57 4.69
C SER A 173 -7.38 9.69 3.94
N VAL A 174 -8.04 10.29 2.95
CA VAL A 174 -7.55 11.52 2.32
C VAL A 174 -7.50 12.67 3.33
N ASP A 175 -8.53 12.84 4.15
CA ASP A 175 -8.55 13.91 5.15
C ASP A 175 -7.48 13.69 6.23
N TRP A 176 -7.25 12.44 6.67
CA TRP A 176 -6.15 12.10 7.59
C TRP A 176 -4.77 12.45 7.03
N LEU A 177 -4.54 12.22 5.73
CA LEU A 177 -3.31 12.61 5.06
C LEU A 177 -3.10 14.13 5.08
N VAL A 178 -4.15 14.91 4.83
CA VAL A 178 -4.10 16.38 4.89
C VAL A 178 -3.83 16.85 6.32
N ASP A 179 -4.61 16.37 7.27
CA ASP A 179 -4.63 16.88 8.64
C ASP A 179 -3.36 16.51 9.43
N ASN A 180 -2.86 15.27 9.30
CA ASN A 180 -1.72 14.79 10.10
C ASN A 180 -0.35 15.04 9.45
N PHE A 181 -0.30 15.21 8.13
CA PHE A 181 0.96 15.36 7.39
C PHE A 181 1.07 16.69 6.63
N GLY A 182 0.07 17.57 6.75
CA GLY A 182 0.10 18.91 6.15
C GLY A 182 0.10 18.87 4.62
N LEU A 183 -0.53 17.87 4.02
CA LEU A 183 -0.45 17.64 2.58
C LEU A 183 -1.43 18.51 1.79
N ASP A 184 -0.95 19.08 0.68
CA ASP A 184 -1.81 19.69 -0.33
C ASP A 184 -2.44 18.60 -1.21
N LEU A 185 -3.72 18.34 -0.98
CA LEU A 185 -4.58 17.45 -1.78
C LEU A 185 -5.82 18.21 -2.28
N SER A 186 -5.63 19.48 -2.63
CA SER A 186 -6.70 20.43 -2.96
C SER A 186 -7.19 20.38 -4.41
N LEU A 187 -6.41 19.81 -5.32
CA LEU A 187 -6.81 19.66 -6.72
C LEU A 187 -7.49 18.32 -6.96
N LEU A 188 -8.46 18.32 -7.87
CA LEU A 188 -9.22 17.14 -8.26
C LEU A 188 -9.09 16.86 -9.75
N ALA A 189 -9.11 15.58 -10.10
CA ALA A 189 -9.25 15.12 -11.47
C ALA A 189 -10.25 13.94 -11.53
N ARG A 190 -10.86 13.76 -12.69
CA ARG A 190 -11.61 12.55 -13.04
C ARG A 190 -10.75 11.69 -13.96
N LEU A 191 -10.30 10.55 -13.46
CA LEU A 191 -9.56 9.56 -14.26
C LEU A 191 -10.50 8.54 -14.92
N GLY A 192 -9.93 7.64 -15.73
CA GLY A 192 -10.70 6.68 -16.52
C GLY A 192 -11.52 5.75 -15.63
N GLY A 193 -12.80 5.56 -15.97
CA GLY A 193 -13.72 4.69 -15.23
C GLY A 193 -14.35 5.33 -13.99
N HIS A 194 -14.05 6.58 -13.68
CA HIS A 194 -14.72 7.34 -12.61
C HIS A 194 -15.87 8.19 -13.13
N SER A 195 -17.00 8.13 -12.44
CA SER A 195 -18.19 8.94 -12.71
C SER A 195 -18.07 10.36 -12.15
N ALA A 196 -17.22 10.60 -11.13
CA ALA A 196 -17.00 11.91 -10.51
C ALA A 196 -15.50 12.24 -10.35
N GLU A 197 -15.20 13.52 -10.13
CA GLU A 197 -13.86 13.99 -9.79
C GLU A 197 -13.49 13.59 -8.36
N ARG A 198 -12.60 12.61 -8.22
CA ARG A 198 -12.23 12.06 -6.90
C ARG A 198 -10.76 11.73 -6.76
N THR A 199 -9.95 12.01 -7.78
CA THR A 199 -8.51 11.82 -7.71
C THR A 199 -7.87 13.10 -7.17
N HIS A 200 -7.47 13.05 -5.90
CA HIS A 200 -6.83 14.13 -5.17
C HIS A 200 -5.34 14.23 -5.48
N ARG A 201 -4.87 15.46 -5.70
CA ARG A 201 -3.46 15.77 -5.93
C ARG A 201 -3.10 17.17 -5.45
N GLY A 202 -1.81 17.41 -5.27
CA GLY A 202 -1.27 18.73 -4.97
C GLY A 202 -0.88 19.50 -6.22
N LYS A 203 -0.53 20.78 -6.03
CA LYS A 203 -0.03 21.67 -7.08
C LYS A 203 1.40 21.34 -7.50
N GLU A 204 2.19 20.75 -6.60
CA GLU A 204 3.62 20.50 -6.79
C GLU A 204 3.98 19.03 -6.60
N ARG A 205 5.01 18.59 -7.34
CA ARG A 205 5.59 17.23 -7.31
C ARG A 205 4.59 16.12 -7.63
N PHE A 206 5.05 14.87 -7.61
CA PHE A 206 4.19 13.72 -7.81
C PHE A 206 3.43 13.39 -6.51
N PRO A 207 2.09 13.22 -6.54
CA PRO A 207 1.30 12.97 -5.34
C PRO A 207 1.80 11.78 -4.51
N GLY A 208 2.17 10.67 -5.14
CA GLY A 208 2.70 9.49 -4.45
C GLY A 208 4.01 9.76 -3.72
N MET A 209 4.90 10.53 -4.34
CA MET A 209 6.14 11.02 -3.72
C MET A 209 5.82 11.85 -2.47
N THR A 210 4.98 12.87 -2.62
CA THR A 210 4.62 13.80 -1.55
C THR A 210 3.96 13.09 -0.37
N ILE A 211 2.97 12.22 -0.64
CA ILE A 211 2.25 11.47 0.39
C ILE A 211 3.20 10.51 1.12
N THR A 212 3.96 9.71 0.37
CA THR A 212 4.82 8.67 0.95
C THR A 212 5.95 9.27 1.77
N TYR A 213 6.63 10.31 1.26
CA TYR A 213 7.74 10.94 2.00
C TYR A 213 7.27 11.70 3.23
N ALA A 214 6.09 12.32 3.23
CA ALA A 214 5.59 12.99 4.43
C ALA A 214 5.35 11.99 5.57
N GLN A 215 4.84 10.78 5.26
CA GLN A 215 4.70 9.73 6.25
C GLN A 215 6.04 9.16 6.72
N ILE A 216 6.99 8.95 5.80
CA ILE A 216 8.36 8.54 6.14
C ILE A 216 9.01 9.56 7.09
N GLN A 217 8.99 10.85 6.74
CA GLN A 217 9.60 11.92 7.53
C GLN A 217 8.98 12.04 8.92
N LYS A 218 7.65 11.84 9.04
CA LYS A 218 6.98 11.83 10.34
C LYS A 218 7.48 10.67 11.20
N ALA A 219 7.51 9.45 10.66
CA ALA A 219 8.02 8.27 11.36
C ALA A 219 9.52 8.39 11.69
N GLU A 220 10.34 8.96 10.82
CA GLU A 220 11.76 9.25 11.09
C GLU A 220 11.94 10.28 12.21
N THR A 221 11.08 11.30 12.26
CA THR A 221 11.10 12.29 13.36
C THR A 221 10.76 11.62 14.68
N ILE A 222 9.71 10.79 14.72
CA ILE A 222 9.34 10.01 15.92
C ILE A 222 10.46 9.03 16.29
N SER A 223 11.06 8.35 15.31
CA SER A 223 12.17 7.42 15.55
C SER A 223 13.40 8.09 16.15
N LYS A 224 13.69 9.33 15.75
CA LYS A 224 14.77 10.14 16.35
C LYS A 224 14.45 10.61 17.77
N ALA A 225 13.20 10.98 18.03
CA ALA A 225 12.76 11.48 19.33
C ALA A 225 12.56 10.34 20.34
N LEU A 226 12.01 9.21 19.90
CA LEU A 226 11.58 8.04 20.68
C LEU A 226 11.99 6.73 19.96
N PRO A 227 13.30 6.39 19.94
CA PRO A 227 13.80 5.21 19.23
C PRO A 227 13.29 3.87 19.77
N GLU A 228 12.81 3.84 21.02
CA GLU A 228 12.10 2.70 21.60
C GLU A 228 10.69 2.54 21.00
N ARG A 229 10.03 3.64 20.61
CA ARG A 229 8.67 3.62 20.05
C ARG A 229 8.63 3.33 18.55
N CYS A 230 9.59 3.85 17.79
CA CYS A 230 9.62 3.71 16.34
C CYS A 230 11.03 3.40 15.85
N GLN A 231 11.18 2.29 15.13
CA GLN A 231 12.43 1.90 14.49
C GLN A 231 12.20 1.65 13.01
N ILE A 232 13.09 2.19 12.17
CA ILE A 232 13.10 1.96 10.71
C ILE A 232 14.43 1.32 10.36
N VAL A 233 14.38 0.08 9.86
CA VAL A 233 15.56 -0.71 9.53
C VAL A 233 15.58 -1.00 8.03
N ASN A 234 16.40 -0.25 7.31
CA ASN A 234 16.65 -0.47 5.89
C ASN A 234 17.69 -1.58 5.66
N LYS A 235 17.74 -2.09 4.43
CA LYS A 235 18.58 -3.25 4.04
C LYS A 235 18.33 -4.47 4.94
N ALA A 236 17.10 -4.61 5.45
CA ALA A 236 16.64 -5.70 6.28
C ALA A 236 15.63 -6.52 5.47
N ARG A 237 16.08 -7.64 4.91
CA ARG A 237 15.24 -8.53 4.14
C ARG A 237 14.60 -9.55 5.07
N VAL A 238 13.30 -9.45 5.27
CA VAL A 238 12.53 -10.52 5.93
C VAL A 238 12.52 -11.74 5.01
N THR A 239 12.86 -12.90 5.56
CA THR A 239 12.96 -14.16 4.82
C THR A 239 11.81 -15.10 5.15
N ASP A 240 11.39 -15.13 6.42
CA ASP A 240 10.42 -16.10 6.94
C ASP A 240 9.55 -15.52 8.04
N LEU A 241 8.33 -16.05 8.16
CA LEU A 241 7.44 -15.82 9.30
C LEU A 241 7.73 -16.86 10.39
N ILE A 242 7.75 -16.44 11.65
CA ILE A 242 7.88 -17.33 12.81
C ILE A 242 6.48 -17.71 13.26
N MET A 243 6.20 -19.01 13.34
CA MET A 243 4.92 -19.54 13.79
C MET A 243 5.08 -20.31 15.11
N ASP A 244 4.05 -20.27 15.96
CA ASP A 244 3.96 -21.12 17.16
C ASP A 244 3.29 -22.48 16.85
N ASP A 245 3.22 -23.34 17.87
CA ASP A 245 2.65 -24.69 17.76
C ASP A 245 1.12 -24.69 17.50
N GLU A 246 0.44 -23.56 17.74
CA GLU A 246 -0.99 -23.37 17.47
C GLU A 246 -1.25 -22.81 16.06
N GLY A 247 -0.19 -22.52 15.30
CA GLY A 247 -0.26 -21.98 13.94
C GLY A 247 -0.43 -20.45 13.88
N ALA A 248 -0.23 -19.72 14.98
CA ALA A 248 -0.22 -18.26 14.97
C ALA A 248 1.14 -17.73 14.52
N VAL A 249 1.14 -16.62 13.79
CA VAL A 249 2.36 -15.88 13.45
C VAL A 249 2.75 -15.00 14.63
N ILE A 250 3.95 -15.22 15.15
CA ILE A 250 4.48 -14.56 16.35
C ILE A 250 5.75 -13.74 16.09
N GLY A 251 6.20 -13.64 14.84
CA GLY A 251 7.40 -12.91 14.52
C GLY A 251 7.92 -13.12 13.10
N VAL A 252 9.15 -12.66 12.87
CA VAL A 252 9.85 -12.81 11.59
C VAL A 252 11.33 -13.14 11.78
N HIS A 253 11.88 -13.88 10.83
CA HIS A 253 13.33 -13.92 10.58
C HIS A 253 13.69 -12.91 9.51
N TYR A 254 14.79 -12.18 9.70
CA TYR A 254 15.30 -11.25 8.71
C TYR A 254 16.82 -11.23 8.63
N GLU A 255 17.33 -10.89 7.45
CA GLU A 255 18.74 -10.74 7.17
C GLU A 255 19.12 -9.28 7.01
N LYS A 256 20.25 -8.88 7.60
CA LYS A 256 20.85 -7.57 7.40
C LYS A 256 22.37 -7.67 7.45
N ALA A 257 23.05 -7.11 6.46
CA ALA A 257 24.52 -7.13 6.35
C ALA A 257 25.12 -8.56 6.49
N GLY A 258 24.46 -9.55 5.89
CA GLY A 258 24.89 -10.96 5.92
C GLY A 258 24.71 -11.68 7.25
N LYS A 259 23.97 -11.09 8.21
CA LYS A 259 23.63 -11.70 9.50
C LYS A 259 22.12 -11.92 9.61
N GLY A 260 21.73 -13.06 10.17
CA GLY A 260 20.34 -13.38 10.50
C GLY A 260 19.94 -12.85 11.87
N TYR A 261 18.67 -12.45 11.99
CA TYR A 261 18.06 -11.90 13.19
C TYR A 261 16.62 -12.40 13.32
N SER A 262 16.07 -12.33 14.54
CA SER A 262 14.67 -12.63 14.82
C SER A 262 14.00 -11.47 15.55
N LEU A 263 12.74 -11.20 15.22
CA LEU A 263 11.88 -10.26 15.93
C LEU A 263 10.55 -10.93 16.24
N PHE A 264 9.99 -10.63 17.40
CA PHE A 264 8.72 -11.20 17.85
C PHE A 264 7.66 -10.10 18.03
N GLY A 265 6.42 -10.44 17.70
CA GLY A 265 5.28 -9.54 17.67
C GLY A 265 4.35 -9.85 16.49
N PRO A 266 3.13 -9.27 16.47
CA PRO A 266 2.25 -9.37 15.31
C PRO A 266 2.92 -8.76 14.07
N VAL A 267 2.66 -9.36 12.91
CA VAL A 267 3.31 -9.03 11.64
C VAL A 267 2.30 -8.43 10.67
N ILE A 268 2.60 -7.24 10.15
CA ILE A 268 1.87 -6.60 9.06
C ILE A 268 2.74 -6.66 7.80
N LEU A 269 2.34 -7.48 6.84
CA LEU A 269 2.98 -7.54 5.53
C LEU A 269 2.49 -6.37 4.67
N ALA A 270 3.42 -5.54 4.20
CA ALA A 270 3.17 -4.38 3.34
C ALA A 270 4.18 -4.32 2.18
N THR A 271 4.52 -5.49 1.63
CA THR A 271 5.68 -5.71 0.75
C THR A 271 5.47 -5.36 -0.74
N GLY A 272 4.28 -4.88 -1.10
CA GLY A 272 3.92 -4.56 -2.48
C GLY A 272 3.67 -5.80 -3.37
N GLY A 273 3.57 -5.57 -4.67
CA GLY A 273 3.24 -6.61 -5.66
C GLY A 273 4.44 -7.41 -6.18
N PHE A 274 4.18 -8.18 -7.25
CA PHE A 274 5.15 -9.06 -7.91
C PHE A 274 5.42 -8.71 -9.38
N GLY A 275 5.03 -7.49 -9.81
CA GLY A 275 5.08 -7.05 -11.22
C GLY A 275 6.48 -6.78 -11.77
N ALA A 276 7.54 -6.99 -10.98
CA ALA A 276 8.93 -6.95 -11.44
C ALA A 276 9.64 -8.31 -11.31
N ASP A 277 8.93 -9.37 -10.89
CA ASP A 277 9.50 -10.71 -10.77
C ASP A 277 9.57 -11.41 -12.13
N PHE A 278 10.65 -11.20 -12.87
CA PHE A 278 10.89 -11.86 -14.17
C PHE A 278 11.62 -13.20 -14.04
N SER A 279 11.78 -13.72 -12.82
CA SER A 279 12.34 -15.06 -12.60
C SER A 279 11.41 -16.13 -13.16
N LYS A 280 11.96 -17.28 -13.56
CA LYS A 280 11.19 -18.38 -14.19
C LYS A 280 10.21 -19.03 -13.21
N ASP A 281 10.56 -19.01 -11.93
CA ASP A 281 9.81 -19.53 -10.79
C ASP A 281 8.99 -18.43 -10.07
N GLY A 282 9.05 -17.20 -10.56
CA GLY A 282 8.33 -16.06 -10.02
C GLY A 282 6.82 -16.15 -10.19
N LEU A 283 6.09 -15.39 -9.37
CA LEU A 283 4.62 -15.36 -9.44
C LEU A 283 4.12 -14.86 -10.80
N LEU A 284 4.82 -13.89 -11.41
CA LEU A 284 4.46 -13.38 -12.73
C LEU A 284 4.59 -14.48 -13.80
N ALA A 285 5.69 -15.23 -13.79
CA ALA A 285 5.89 -16.34 -14.72
C ALA A 285 4.86 -17.46 -14.53
N LYS A 286 4.48 -17.76 -13.27
CA LYS A 286 3.49 -18.78 -12.95
C LYS A 286 2.08 -18.42 -13.43
N TYR A 287 1.63 -17.19 -13.19
CA TYR A 287 0.23 -16.81 -13.39
C TYR A 287 -0.02 -16.04 -14.70
N ARG A 288 0.98 -15.31 -15.21
CA ARG A 288 0.88 -14.49 -16.42
C ARG A 288 2.18 -14.53 -17.25
N PRO A 289 2.60 -15.71 -17.73
CA PRO A 289 3.81 -15.86 -18.53
C PRO A 289 3.78 -15.01 -19.82
N ASP A 290 2.58 -14.72 -20.34
CA ASP A 290 2.36 -13.85 -21.49
C ASP A 290 2.84 -12.40 -21.28
N LEU A 291 2.93 -11.95 -20.02
CA LEU A 291 3.39 -10.60 -19.67
C LEU A 291 4.91 -10.50 -19.48
N LEU A 292 5.64 -11.62 -19.40
CA LEU A 292 7.09 -11.61 -19.17
C LEU A 292 7.87 -10.86 -20.26
N LYS A 293 7.31 -10.76 -21.48
CA LYS A 293 7.91 -10.00 -22.58
C LYS A 293 7.73 -8.48 -22.44
N LEU A 294 6.73 -8.01 -21.68
CA LEU A 294 6.45 -6.59 -21.54
C LEU A 294 7.42 -5.92 -20.56
N SER A 295 7.64 -4.62 -20.71
CA SER A 295 8.32 -3.80 -19.71
C SER A 295 7.46 -3.62 -18.46
N THR A 296 8.09 -3.25 -17.35
CA THR A 296 7.41 -2.94 -16.08
C THR A 296 7.64 -1.48 -15.68
N THR A 297 6.68 -0.91 -14.95
CA THR A 297 6.85 0.39 -14.26
C THR A 297 7.24 0.22 -12.80
N ASN A 298 7.34 -1.03 -12.33
CA ASN A 298 7.67 -1.37 -10.96
C ASN A 298 9.18 -1.23 -10.71
N GLY A 299 9.57 -0.98 -9.47
CA GLY A 299 10.96 -1.18 -9.04
C GLY A 299 11.33 -2.66 -8.99
N GLU A 300 12.62 -2.96 -9.14
CA GLU A 300 13.16 -4.32 -9.06
C GLU A 300 12.86 -5.05 -7.74
N HIS A 301 12.50 -4.31 -6.69
CA HIS A 301 12.11 -4.86 -5.40
C HIS A 301 10.72 -5.53 -5.39
N CYS A 302 9.88 -5.34 -6.42
CA CYS A 302 8.52 -5.91 -6.48
C CYS A 302 8.51 -7.36 -6.93
N THR A 303 8.97 -8.25 -6.04
CA THR A 303 9.23 -9.68 -6.31
C THR A 303 8.24 -10.64 -5.64
N GLY A 304 7.19 -10.13 -5.00
CA GLY A 304 6.16 -10.95 -4.36
C GLY A 304 6.59 -11.69 -3.10
N ASP A 305 7.67 -11.27 -2.45
CA ASP A 305 8.25 -11.97 -1.29
C ASP A 305 7.22 -12.15 -0.16
N GLY A 306 6.45 -11.12 0.19
CA GLY A 306 5.43 -11.23 1.25
C GLY A 306 4.27 -12.14 0.89
N ILE A 307 3.89 -12.23 -0.39
CA ILE A 307 2.88 -13.20 -0.84
C ILE A 307 3.41 -14.62 -0.67
N LYS A 308 4.66 -14.86 -1.08
CA LYS A 308 5.33 -16.18 -0.92
C LYS A 308 5.42 -16.57 0.56
N MET A 309 5.81 -15.64 1.44
CA MET A 309 5.85 -15.86 2.89
C MET A 309 4.48 -16.15 3.48
N GLY A 310 3.44 -15.39 3.10
CA GLY A 310 2.08 -15.65 3.57
C GLY A 310 1.58 -17.03 3.16
N VAL A 311 1.78 -17.44 1.90
CA VAL A 311 1.42 -18.78 1.42
C VAL A 311 2.17 -19.88 2.18
N ALA A 312 3.45 -19.67 2.46
CA ALA A 312 4.25 -20.62 3.27
C ALA A 312 3.72 -20.76 4.70
N ALA A 313 3.12 -19.70 5.26
CA ALA A 313 2.44 -19.71 6.56
C ALA A 313 0.98 -20.20 6.50
N GLY A 314 0.51 -20.74 5.37
CA GLY A 314 -0.82 -21.32 5.22
C GLY A 314 -1.89 -20.37 4.66
N ALA A 315 -1.53 -19.15 4.27
CA ALA A 315 -2.48 -18.19 3.73
C ALA A 315 -3.08 -18.65 2.39
N ASP A 316 -4.36 -18.32 2.19
CA ASP A 316 -5.01 -18.36 0.90
C ASP A 316 -4.64 -17.13 0.05
N THR A 317 -4.83 -17.27 -1.25
CA THR A 317 -4.59 -16.20 -2.22
C THR A 317 -5.77 -16.05 -3.16
N VAL A 318 -5.95 -14.84 -3.67
CA VAL A 318 -7.01 -14.55 -4.62
C VAL A 318 -6.48 -13.68 -5.74
N ASP A 319 -6.96 -13.95 -6.96
CA ASP A 319 -6.76 -13.14 -8.15
C ASP A 319 -5.29 -13.01 -8.63
N LEU A 320 -4.41 -13.97 -8.34
CA LEU A 320 -2.99 -13.90 -8.74
C LEU A 320 -2.79 -13.81 -10.28
N GLU A 321 -3.78 -14.21 -11.07
CA GLU A 321 -3.82 -14.04 -12.52
C GLU A 321 -4.11 -12.59 -12.97
N TRP A 322 -4.66 -11.75 -12.08
CA TRP A 322 -5.06 -10.37 -12.39
C TRP A 322 -3.91 -9.38 -12.29
N VAL A 323 -3.01 -9.44 -13.25
CA VAL A 323 -1.91 -8.48 -13.40
C VAL A 323 -2.30 -7.37 -14.38
N GLN A 324 -2.29 -6.12 -13.90
CA GLN A 324 -2.59 -4.95 -14.71
C GLN A 324 -1.33 -4.49 -15.46
N VAL A 325 -1.49 -4.20 -16.74
CA VAL A 325 -0.49 -3.52 -17.57
C VAL A 325 -0.93 -2.08 -17.72
N HIS A 326 -0.09 -1.12 -17.31
CA HIS A 326 -0.37 0.28 -17.56
C HIS A 326 -0.18 0.59 -19.05
N PRO A 327 -1.14 1.27 -19.72
CA PRO A 327 -1.11 1.41 -21.18
C PRO A 327 0.01 2.34 -21.67
N THR A 328 0.50 3.27 -20.83
CA THR A 328 1.46 4.31 -21.24
C THR A 328 2.68 4.37 -20.33
N GLY A 329 3.86 4.13 -20.90
CA GLY A 329 5.17 4.37 -20.29
C GLY A 329 6.01 5.28 -21.17
N LEU A 330 6.85 6.13 -20.56
CA LEU A 330 7.78 6.98 -21.29
C LEU A 330 8.86 6.13 -21.95
N VAL A 331 8.97 6.24 -23.27
CA VAL A 331 9.97 5.55 -24.08
C VAL A 331 11.14 6.49 -24.32
N ASN A 332 12.35 6.10 -23.89
CA ASN A 332 13.57 6.77 -24.29
C ASN A 332 13.93 6.31 -25.70
N PRO A 333 14.01 7.19 -26.72
CA PRO A 333 14.35 6.77 -28.08
C PRO A 333 15.73 6.10 -28.20
N LYS A 334 16.65 6.35 -27.25
CA LYS A 334 17.97 5.71 -27.21
C LYS A 334 17.95 4.30 -26.61
N ASP A 335 16.88 3.94 -25.90
CA ASP A 335 16.68 2.63 -25.27
C ASP A 335 15.18 2.28 -25.28
N PRO A 336 14.60 2.05 -26.47
CA PRO A 336 13.17 1.85 -26.62
C PRO A 336 12.69 0.55 -25.98
N ASP A 337 13.59 -0.42 -25.78
CA ASP A 337 13.28 -1.74 -25.21
C ASP A 337 13.63 -1.85 -23.72
N CYS A 338 14.02 -0.75 -23.07
CA CYS A 338 14.32 -0.71 -21.63
C CYS A 338 13.26 -1.48 -20.81
N LYS A 339 13.71 -2.45 -20.01
CA LYS A 339 12.81 -3.33 -19.26
C LYS A 339 12.00 -2.59 -18.21
N VAL A 340 12.55 -1.51 -17.66
CA VAL A 340 11.88 -0.64 -16.70
C VAL A 340 11.53 0.68 -17.37
N LYS A 341 10.26 1.08 -17.31
CA LYS A 341 9.77 2.35 -17.86
C LYS A 341 9.30 3.29 -16.77
N PHE A 342 9.50 4.59 -16.97
CA PHE A 342 8.79 5.59 -16.20
C PHE A 342 7.33 5.63 -16.64
N LEU A 343 6.40 5.55 -15.69
CA LEU A 343 4.97 5.60 -16.00
C LEU A 343 4.59 6.99 -16.50
N ALA A 344 3.94 7.05 -17.66
CA ALA A 344 3.30 8.28 -18.13
C ALA A 344 1.90 8.36 -17.51
N ALA A 345 1.68 9.36 -16.64
CA ALA A 345 0.52 9.42 -15.77
C ALA A 345 -0.81 9.34 -16.54
N GLU A 346 -1.77 8.55 -16.04
CA GLU A 346 -3.13 8.57 -16.57
C GLU A 346 -3.76 9.96 -16.48
N ALA A 347 -3.36 10.75 -15.47
CA ALA A 347 -3.75 12.14 -15.35
C ALA A 347 -3.43 12.98 -16.61
N LEU A 348 -2.42 12.64 -17.40
CA LEU A 348 -2.16 13.33 -18.68
C LEU A 348 -3.36 13.24 -19.62
N ARG A 349 -3.98 12.05 -19.72
CA ARG A 349 -5.22 11.83 -20.48
C ARG A 349 -6.42 12.43 -19.77
N GLY A 350 -6.50 12.23 -18.45
CA GLY A 350 -7.61 12.71 -17.61
C GLY A 350 -7.81 14.23 -17.63
N VAL A 351 -6.74 15.00 -17.87
CA VAL A 351 -6.79 16.49 -17.95
C VAL A 351 -6.76 17.03 -19.38
N GLY A 352 -6.99 16.19 -20.39
CA GLY A 352 -7.19 16.62 -21.79
C GLY A 352 -6.13 16.17 -22.80
N GLY A 353 -5.14 15.36 -22.39
CA GLY A 353 -4.16 14.79 -23.31
C GLY A 353 -4.78 13.80 -24.31
N LEU A 354 -4.34 13.87 -25.57
CA LEU A 354 -4.74 12.97 -26.64
C LEU A 354 -3.67 11.88 -26.85
N LEU A 355 -4.11 10.70 -27.28
CA LEU A 355 -3.22 9.67 -27.82
C LEU A 355 -3.31 9.73 -29.33
N LEU A 356 -2.16 9.88 -29.99
CA LEU A 356 -2.06 9.86 -31.44
C LEU A 356 -1.21 8.66 -31.86
N ASP A 357 -1.55 8.05 -32.99
CA ASP A 357 -0.70 7.05 -33.64
C ASP A 357 0.50 7.70 -34.37
N ALA A 358 1.30 6.87 -35.07
CA ALA A 358 2.48 7.34 -35.81
C ALA A 358 2.13 8.26 -37.00
N ASP A 359 0.88 8.22 -37.48
CA ASP A 359 0.35 9.05 -38.56
C ASP A 359 -0.33 10.32 -38.02
N GLY A 360 -0.37 10.50 -36.69
CA GLY A 360 -0.99 11.64 -36.04
C GLY A 360 -2.52 11.55 -35.91
N LYS A 361 -3.10 10.35 -36.01
CA LYS A 361 -4.54 10.11 -35.87
C LYS A 361 -4.97 9.76 -34.46
#